data_AF-W5JT63-F1
#
_entry.id   AF-W5JT63-F1
#
_cell.length_a   1.000
_cell.length_b   1.000
_cell.length_c   1.000
_cell.angle_alpha   90.00
_cell.angle_beta   90.00
_cell.angle_gamma   90.00
#
_symmetry.space_group_name_H-M   'P 1'
#
loop_
_entity.id
_entity.type
_entity.pdbx_description
1 polymer ?
#
loop_
_entity_poly.entity_id
_entity_poly.type
_entity_poly.pdbx_seq_one_letter_code
_entity_poly.pdbx_strand_id
1 'polypeptide(L)'
;MTRPGMSWNALSHMCFSADYRPLVFLERPFTLTGEVVFGETKVPKQCPKEPRIAFNVSYHLPEDVEQRYRAIEPNDRTCPKEILRLTPPPFSSECQAYRFTNLTTVTGLDAHLQFTKLPSWIDMLLHRLDHAVSAIVPGRVQTLNLTDHIDVQARVLQDTNDSIIQVNGAQIKLPARLYHNVKLHHSYTSRIEYGFLSVCSLVHNRVTTFNARAVQLTDTVRDEYRVRDSFLLTADCSVAPKLAIFVLDEGKGVQIYTGGNYLIYEPGTNATEPVTTTVNINDEQLIDLRNIVYQYPPDDEFYDFRVYIDREDVLVVENQLNGAVVQYGPTGIINLLLPTVHKGQMCGLCSDRE
;
A
#
# COMPACT_ATOMS: atom_id res chain seq x y z
N MET A 1 -16.41 -63.32 17.69
CA MET A 1 -15.45 -62.20 17.83
C MET A 1 -14.92 -61.86 16.45
N THR A 2 -15.24 -60.67 15.94
CA THR A 2 -14.41 -59.82 15.06
C THR A 2 -15.28 -58.64 14.63
N ARG A 3 -15.06 -57.48 15.25
CA ARG A 3 -15.54 -56.18 14.75
C ARG A 3 -14.69 -55.81 13.53
N PRO A 4 -15.26 -55.35 12.40
CA PRO A 4 -14.48 -54.63 11.41
C PRO A 4 -14.26 -53.21 11.93
N GLY A 5 -13.00 -52.85 12.15
CA GLY A 5 -12.59 -51.48 12.43
C GLY A 5 -12.79 -50.61 11.20
N MET A 6 -13.56 -49.53 11.36
CA MET A 6 -13.46 -48.37 10.47
C MET A 6 -12.40 -47.43 11.05
N SER A 7 -11.19 -47.52 10.52
CA SER A 7 -10.19 -46.46 10.58
C SER A 7 -10.51 -45.52 9.43
N TRP A 8 -11.09 -44.35 9.74
CA TRP A 8 -11.03 -43.20 8.85
C TRP A 8 -10.09 -42.21 9.51
N ASN A 9 -8.88 -42.09 8.96
CA ASN A 9 -7.99 -40.98 9.30
C ASN A 9 -8.57 -39.71 8.67
N ALA A 10 -9.62 -39.15 9.28
CA ALA A 10 -10.08 -37.83 8.94
C ALA A 10 -9.00 -36.84 9.36
N LEU A 11 -8.39 -36.17 8.39
CA LEU A 11 -7.47 -35.08 8.66
C LEU A 11 -8.33 -33.81 8.78
N SER A 12 -8.12 -33.05 9.85
CA SER A 12 -8.68 -31.70 9.98
C SER A 12 -7.86 -30.76 9.12
N HIS A 13 -8.49 -30.14 8.14
CA HIS A 13 -7.88 -29.15 7.26
C HIS A 13 -8.51 -27.78 7.51
N MET A 14 -7.71 -26.74 7.40
CA MET A 14 -8.15 -25.35 7.33
C MET A 14 -7.59 -24.74 6.05
N CYS A 15 -8.46 -24.09 5.29
CA CYS A 15 -8.12 -23.34 4.09
C CYS A 15 -8.50 -21.88 4.28
N PHE A 16 -7.61 -21.02 3.80
CA PHE A 16 -7.79 -19.58 3.79
C PHE A 16 -7.65 -19.09 2.36
N SER A 17 -8.62 -18.29 1.91
CA SER A 17 -8.57 -17.60 0.63
C SER A 17 -8.96 -16.16 0.84
N ALA A 18 -8.19 -15.22 0.29
CA ALA A 18 -8.50 -13.79 0.37
C ALA A 18 -8.05 -13.06 -0.90
N ASP A 19 -8.90 -12.16 -1.39
CA ASP A 19 -8.59 -11.13 -2.36
C ASP A 19 -8.30 -9.82 -1.62
N TYR A 20 -7.12 -9.26 -1.88
CA TYR A 20 -6.65 -8.02 -1.31
C TYR A 20 -6.66 -6.94 -2.38
N ARG A 21 -7.37 -5.85 -2.13
CA ARG A 21 -7.38 -4.67 -3.00
C ARG A 21 -6.88 -3.47 -2.22
N PRO A 22 -5.69 -2.93 -2.59
CA PRO A 22 -5.15 -1.77 -1.91
C PRO A 22 -6.03 -0.55 -2.15
N LEU A 23 -5.99 0.37 -1.18
CA LEU A 23 -6.52 1.72 -1.31
C LEU A 23 -5.88 2.40 -2.54
N VAL A 24 -6.71 2.98 -3.40
CA VAL A 24 -6.24 3.87 -4.47
C VAL A 24 -6.81 5.24 -4.14
N PHE A 25 -5.95 6.22 -3.91
CA PHE A 25 -6.36 7.52 -3.40
C PHE A 25 -7.40 8.15 -4.35
N LEU A 26 -8.53 8.60 -3.79
CA LEU A 26 -9.70 9.17 -4.48
C LEU A 26 -10.52 8.23 -5.37
N GLU A 27 -10.03 7.04 -5.73
CA GLU A 27 -10.77 6.14 -6.63
C GLU A 27 -11.57 5.09 -5.86
N ARG A 28 -10.94 4.37 -4.93
CA ARG A 28 -11.58 3.24 -4.25
C ARG A 28 -11.03 3.02 -2.84
N PRO A 29 -11.89 2.61 -1.89
CA PRO A 29 -11.47 2.21 -0.56
C PRO A 29 -10.58 0.97 -0.59
N PHE A 30 -9.78 0.80 0.47
CA PHE A 30 -9.19 -0.49 0.79
C PHE A 30 -10.30 -1.54 0.92
N THR A 31 -10.11 -2.72 0.34
CA THR A 31 -11.04 -3.86 0.51
C THR A 31 -10.26 -5.16 0.67
N LEU A 32 -10.66 -5.96 1.66
CA LEU A 32 -10.15 -7.30 1.92
C LEU A 32 -11.35 -8.25 2.00
N THR A 33 -11.51 -9.09 0.99
CA THR A 33 -12.62 -10.05 0.89
C THR A 33 -12.09 -11.46 0.87
N GLY A 34 -12.66 -12.37 1.63
CA GLY A 34 -12.17 -13.74 1.66
C GLY A 34 -13.07 -14.69 2.40
N GLU A 35 -12.57 -15.91 2.55
CA GLU A 35 -13.23 -16.95 3.33
C GLU A 35 -12.22 -17.85 4.04
N VAL A 36 -12.65 -18.30 5.22
CA VAL A 36 -11.98 -19.35 5.99
C VAL A 36 -12.90 -20.57 5.98
N VAL A 37 -12.38 -21.71 5.55
CA VAL A 37 -13.11 -22.97 5.49
C VAL A 37 -12.32 -24.02 6.23
N PHE A 38 -12.96 -24.75 7.14
CA PHE A 38 -12.25 -25.69 8.00
C PHE A 38 -13.13 -26.89 8.33
N GLY A 39 -12.51 -28.05 8.58
CA GLY A 39 -13.22 -29.28 8.87
C GLY A 39 -12.50 -30.52 8.36
N GLU A 40 -13.18 -31.66 8.45
CA GLU A 40 -12.66 -32.92 7.97
C GLU A 40 -12.84 -33.05 6.46
N THR A 41 -11.80 -33.52 5.76
CA THR A 41 -11.89 -33.90 4.35
C THR A 41 -11.46 -35.35 4.17
N LYS A 42 -12.20 -36.08 3.32
CA LYS A 42 -11.85 -37.44 2.92
C LYS A 42 -10.86 -37.46 1.74
N VAL A 43 -10.62 -36.29 1.12
CA VAL A 43 -9.76 -36.14 -0.06
C VAL A 43 -8.52 -35.35 0.33
N PRO A 44 -7.31 -35.94 0.21
CA PRO A 44 -6.06 -35.24 0.45
C PRO A 44 -5.93 -34.00 -0.43
N LYS A 45 -5.46 -32.89 0.14
CA LYS A 45 -5.23 -31.59 -0.54
C LYS A 45 -6.48 -30.86 -1.05
N GLN A 46 -7.69 -31.32 -0.72
CA GLN A 46 -8.91 -30.58 -1.03
C GLN A 46 -9.37 -29.78 0.19
N CYS A 47 -9.75 -28.51 -0.02
CA CYS A 47 -10.33 -27.70 1.03
C CYS A 47 -11.71 -28.23 1.47
N PRO A 48 -12.01 -28.26 2.78
CA PRO A 48 -13.36 -28.47 3.27
C PRO A 48 -14.33 -27.47 2.65
N LYS A 49 -15.61 -27.84 2.51
CA LYS A 49 -16.64 -26.93 1.99
C LYS A 49 -17.31 -26.12 3.09
N GLU A 50 -17.42 -26.72 4.27
CA GLU A 50 -18.06 -26.22 5.48
C GLU A 50 -17.41 -26.91 6.69
N PRO A 51 -17.45 -26.33 7.90
CA PRO A 51 -17.81 -24.95 8.25
C PRO A 51 -17.11 -23.85 7.45
N ARG A 52 -17.80 -22.71 7.26
CA ARG A 52 -17.29 -21.54 6.50
C ARG A 52 -17.54 -20.23 7.23
N ILE A 53 -16.56 -19.34 7.16
CA ILE A 53 -16.64 -17.93 7.57
C ILE A 53 -16.22 -17.09 6.36
N ALA A 54 -17.17 -16.41 5.72
CA ALA A 54 -16.86 -15.42 4.69
C ALA A 54 -16.71 -14.04 5.35
N PHE A 55 -15.75 -13.25 4.91
CA PHE A 55 -15.50 -11.90 5.43
C PHE A 55 -15.29 -10.89 4.30
N ASN A 56 -15.75 -9.65 4.53
CA ASN A 56 -15.49 -8.50 3.70
C ASN A 56 -15.21 -7.31 4.61
N VAL A 57 -13.99 -6.78 4.55
CA VAL A 57 -13.55 -5.62 5.34
C VAL A 57 -13.18 -4.50 4.39
N SER A 58 -13.67 -3.29 4.67
CA SER A 58 -13.36 -2.09 3.90
C SER A 58 -13.17 -0.87 4.79
N TYR A 59 -12.36 0.08 4.35
CA TYR A 59 -12.17 1.36 5.03
C TYR A 59 -12.55 2.52 4.11
N HIS A 60 -13.22 3.52 4.66
CA HIS A 60 -13.73 4.66 3.92
C HIS A 60 -12.94 5.92 4.23
N LEU A 61 -12.79 6.75 3.21
CA LEU A 61 -12.31 8.13 3.33
C LEU A 61 -13.51 9.08 3.47
N PRO A 62 -13.31 10.35 3.89
CA PRO A 62 -14.39 11.34 3.90
C PRO A 62 -15.09 11.43 2.54
N GLU A 63 -16.42 11.56 2.52
CA GLU A 63 -17.21 11.66 1.28
C GLU A 63 -16.77 12.85 0.40
N ASP A 64 -16.27 13.92 1.02
CA ASP A 64 -15.81 15.14 0.36
C ASP A 64 -14.28 15.18 0.11
N VAL A 65 -13.58 14.05 0.26
CA VAL A 65 -12.11 13.97 0.11
C VAL A 65 -11.63 14.45 -1.27
N GLU A 66 -12.36 14.11 -2.33
CA GLU A 66 -12.00 14.48 -3.70
C GLU A 66 -12.12 15.99 -3.91
N GLN A 67 -13.20 16.60 -3.41
CA GLN A 67 -13.39 18.05 -3.47
C GLN A 67 -12.29 18.78 -2.69
N ARG A 68 -11.98 18.30 -1.48
CA ARG A 68 -10.90 18.86 -0.64
C ARG A 68 -9.53 18.73 -1.30
N TYR A 69 -9.24 17.58 -1.92
CA TYR A 69 -7.99 17.38 -2.64
C TYR A 69 -7.86 18.31 -3.86
N ARG A 70 -8.93 18.45 -4.64
CA ARG A 70 -8.94 19.36 -5.80
C ARG A 70 -8.77 20.82 -5.38
N ALA A 71 -9.28 21.21 -4.21
CA ALA A 71 -9.16 22.56 -3.66
C ALA A 71 -7.75 22.92 -3.15
N ILE A 72 -6.86 21.95 -2.91
CA ILE A 72 -5.47 22.25 -2.56
C ILE A 72 -4.76 22.86 -3.77
N GLU A 73 -4.09 23.99 -3.55
CA GLU A 73 -3.33 24.71 -4.58
C GLU A 73 -2.31 23.78 -5.27
N PRO A 74 -2.29 23.74 -6.62
CA PRO A 74 -1.42 22.83 -7.38
C PRO A 74 0.05 23.26 -7.42
N ASN A 75 0.39 24.43 -6.87
CA ASN A 75 1.72 25.06 -7.03
C ASN A 75 2.54 25.13 -5.74
N ASP A 76 2.19 24.33 -4.73
CA ASP A 76 3.05 24.22 -3.56
C ASP A 76 4.35 23.50 -3.93
N ARG A 77 5.43 24.27 -4.04
CA ARG A 77 6.75 23.77 -4.44
C ARG A 77 7.39 22.88 -3.38
N THR A 78 7.04 23.06 -2.10
CA THR A 78 7.66 22.31 -1.00
C THR A 78 6.83 21.11 -0.58
N CYS A 79 5.51 21.16 -0.79
CA CYS A 79 4.58 20.13 -0.33
C CYS A 79 3.35 20.01 -1.27
N PRO A 80 3.57 19.58 -2.53
CA PRO A 80 2.51 19.40 -3.51
C PRO A 80 1.57 18.27 -3.08
N LYS A 81 0.29 18.37 -3.43
CA LYS A 81 -0.73 17.35 -3.09
C LYS A 81 -0.49 16.02 -3.81
N GLU A 82 0.22 16.05 -4.93
CA GLU A 82 0.57 14.92 -5.77
C GLU A 82 1.42 13.89 -5.04
N ILE A 83 2.14 14.28 -3.97
CA ILE A 83 2.89 13.33 -3.13
C ILE A 83 2.00 12.26 -2.50
N LEU A 84 0.70 12.51 -2.32
CA LEU A 84 -0.25 11.55 -1.73
C LEU A 84 -0.52 10.33 -2.62
N ARG A 85 -0.22 10.45 -3.91
CA ARG A 85 -0.29 9.33 -4.86
C ARG A 85 0.84 8.32 -4.63
N LEU A 86 1.94 8.75 -4.04
CA LEU A 86 3.09 7.88 -3.71
C LEU A 86 2.81 7.14 -2.40
N THR A 87 3.37 5.94 -2.26
CA THR A 87 3.13 5.10 -1.08
C THR A 87 4.45 4.54 -0.54
N PRO A 88 4.92 4.97 0.65
CA PRO A 88 4.36 6.05 1.46
C PRO A 88 4.62 7.41 0.81
N PRO A 89 3.80 8.44 1.09
CA PRO A 89 4.08 9.78 0.61
C PRO A 89 5.44 10.29 1.14
N PRO A 90 6.28 10.93 0.30
CA PRO A 90 7.58 11.45 0.69
C PRO A 90 7.48 12.72 1.57
N PHE A 91 7.16 12.55 2.85
CA PHE A 91 7.16 13.65 3.82
C PHE A 91 8.58 14.13 4.16
N SER A 92 8.68 15.40 4.52
CA SER A 92 9.93 16.04 4.92
C SER A 92 9.69 16.97 6.12
N SER A 93 10.75 17.60 6.63
CA SER A 93 10.63 18.61 7.70
C SER A 93 9.72 19.78 7.32
N GLU A 94 9.66 20.12 6.04
CA GLU A 94 8.85 21.22 5.49
C GLU A 94 7.50 20.75 4.91
N CYS A 95 7.39 19.47 4.56
CA CYS A 95 6.17 18.85 4.11
C CYS A 95 5.73 17.78 5.10
N GLN A 96 5.04 18.21 6.15
CA GLN A 96 4.65 17.34 7.24
C GLN A 96 3.32 16.64 6.97
N ALA A 97 3.23 15.40 7.42
CA ALA A 97 2.07 14.53 7.27
C ALA A 97 0.75 15.16 7.77
N TYR A 98 0.80 15.99 8.82
CA TYR A 98 -0.39 16.59 9.43
C TYR A 98 -1.20 17.45 8.45
N ARG A 99 -0.53 18.01 7.43
CA ARG A 99 -1.17 18.84 6.39
C ARG A 99 -2.22 18.08 5.60
N PHE A 100 -2.04 16.77 5.44
CA PHE A 100 -2.91 15.92 4.65
C PHE A 100 -3.74 14.96 5.49
N THR A 101 -3.68 15.06 6.82
CA THR A 101 -4.45 14.19 7.73
C THR A 101 -5.94 14.19 7.36
N ASN A 102 -6.51 15.34 7.04
CA ASN A 102 -7.93 15.45 6.68
C ASN A 102 -8.30 14.76 5.35
N LEU A 103 -7.32 14.40 4.51
CA LEU A 103 -7.53 13.68 3.24
C LEU A 103 -7.27 12.17 3.35
N THR A 104 -6.47 11.78 4.33
CA THR A 104 -5.93 10.41 4.43
C THR A 104 -6.44 9.68 5.67
N THR A 105 -7.18 10.36 6.54
CA THR A 105 -7.84 9.77 7.70
C THR A 105 -9.00 8.90 7.25
N VAL A 106 -8.98 7.65 7.69
CA VAL A 106 -10.10 6.74 7.60
C VAL A 106 -11.23 7.28 8.47
N THR A 107 -12.34 7.63 7.83
CA THR A 107 -13.55 8.08 8.51
C THR A 107 -14.54 6.94 8.73
N GLY A 108 -14.31 5.77 8.13
CA GLY A 108 -15.16 4.62 8.34
C GLY A 108 -14.51 3.27 8.15
N LEU A 109 -15.03 2.25 8.83
CA LEU A 109 -14.66 0.85 8.70
C LEU A 109 -15.96 0.06 8.55
N ASP A 110 -16.09 -0.71 7.48
CA ASP A 110 -17.18 -1.69 7.34
C ASP A 110 -16.60 -3.10 7.32
N ALA A 111 -17.08 -3.96 8.22
CA ALA A 111 -16.70 -5.36 8.30
C ALA A 111 -17.96 -6.22 8.31
N HIS A 112 -18.08 -7.09 7.31
CA HIS A 112 -19.19 -8.01 7.12
C HIS A 112 -18.66 -9.43 7.24
N LEU A 113 -19.18 -10.19 8.20
CA LEU A 113 -18.87 -11.60 8.39
C LEU A 113 -20.14 -12.41 8.21
N GLN A 114 -20.08 -13.43 7.37
CA GLN A 114 -21.19 -14.35 7.14
C GLN A 114 -20.77 -15.76 7.50
N PHE A 115 -21.63 -16.46 8.25
CA PHE A 115 -21.33 -17.76 8.80
C PHE A 115 -22.14 -18.86 8.11
N THR A 116 -21.54 -20.03 7.93
CA THR A 116 -22.25 -21.20 7.38
C THR A 116 -21.83 -22.47 8.11
N LYS A 117 -22.81 -23.10 8.76
CA LYS A 117 -22.67 -24.36 9.52
C LYS A 117 -21.48 -24.35 10.49
N LEU A 118 -21.44 -23.33 11.36
CA LEU A 118 -20.42 -23.24 12.39
C LEU A 118 -20.51 -24.41 13.39
N PRO A 119 -19.39 -24.86 13.95
CA PRO A 119 -19.41 -25.78 15.09
C PRO A 119 -20.12 -25.12 16.28
N SER A 120 -20.81 -25.93 17.09
CA SER A 120 -21.60 -25.49 18.25
C SER A 120 -20.81 -24.67 19.27
N TRP A 121 -19.50 -24.89 19.40
CA TRP A 121 -18.67 -24.10 20.31
C TRP A 121 -18.43 -22.67 19.80
N ILE A 122 -18.32 -22.45 18.48
CA ILE A 122 -18.22 -21.10 17.90
C ILE A 122 -19.58 -20.41 18.02
N ASP A 123 -20.65 -21.13 17.69
CA ASP A 123 -22.03 -20.64 17.83
C ASP A 123 -22.32 -20.17 19.27
N MET A 124 -21.90 -20.96 20.27
CA MET A 124 -21.99 -20.56 21.68
C MET A 124 -21.15 -19.32 22.02
N LEU A 125 -19.96 -19.16 21.43
CA LEU A 125 -19.15 -17.94 21.61
C LEU A 125 -19.83 -16.72 20.99
N LEU A 126 -20.44 -16.87 19.81
CA LEU A 126 -21.20 -15.82 19.14
C LEU A 126 -22.44 -15.42 19.94
N HIS A 127 -23.16 -16.38 20.54
CA HIS A 127 -24.24 -16.08 21.49
C HIS A 127 -23.75 -15.29 22.72
N ARG A 128 -22.59 -15.63 23.27
CA ARG A 128 -22.01 -14.87 24.41
C ARG A 128 -21.61 -13.46 23.99
N LEU A 129 -21.03 -13.32 22.80
CA LEU A 129 -20.71 -12.02 22.22
C LEU A 129 -21.98 -11.19 22.00
N ASP A 130 -23.05 -11.82 21.50
CA ASP A 130 -24.35 -11.17 21.27
C ASP A 130 -24.91 -10.59 22.56
N HIS A 131 -24.92 -11.38 23.64
CA HIS A 131 -25.33 -10.90 24.96
C HIS A 131 -24.44 -9.76 25.47
N ALA A 132 -23.13 -9.84 25.28
CA ALA A 132 -22.20 -8.81 25.73
C ALA A 132 -22.41 -7.49 24.97
N VAL A 133 -22.54 -7.53 23.64
CA VAL A 133 -22.75 -6.34 22.81
C VAL A 133 -24.15 -5.76 23.06
N SER A 134 -25.18 -6.60 23.12
CA SER A 134 -26.56 -6.17 23.42
C SER A 134 -26.68 -5.44 24.76
N ALA A 135 -25.83 -5.77 25.75
CA ALA A 135 -25.81 -5.10 27.05
C ALA A 135 -25.22 -3.67 27.00
N ILE A 136 -24.41 -3.35 25.99
CA ILE A 136 -23.72 -2.06 25.84
C ILE A 136 -24.45 -1.14 24.85
N VAL A 137 -25.29 -1.71 23.98
CA VAL A 137 -26.14 -0.96 23.06
C VAL A 137 -27.15 -0.09 23.85
N PRO A 138 -27.28 1.22 23.53
CA PRO A 138 -28.32 2.07 24.08
C PRO A 138 -29.73 1.58 23.70
N GLY A 139 -30.60 1.43 24.69
CA GLY A 139 -31.94 0.84 24.51
C GLY A 139 -31.94 -0.67 24.77
N ARG A 140 -33.05 -1.21 25.28
CA ARG A 140 -33.15 -2.64 25.58
C ARG A 140 -33.25 -3.43 24.26
N VAL A 141 -32.11 -3.88 23.74
CA VAL A 141 -32.04 -4.85 22.63
C VAL A 141 -31.87 -6.24 23.22
N GLN A 142 -32.74 -7.18 22.83
CA GLN A 142 -32.70 -8.55 23.37
C GLN A 142 -31.61 -9.40 22.69
N THR A 143 -31.46 -9.29 21.37
CA THR A 143 -30.46 -9.99 20.55
C THR A 143 -30.09 -9.15 19.33
N LEU A 144 -28.87 -9.33 18.81
CA LEU A 144 -28.36 -8.77 17.55
C LEU A 144 -28.17 -9.86 16.48
N ASN A 145 -28.46 -11.13 16.81
CA ASN A 145 -28.37 -12.28 15.91
C ASN A 145 -26.95 -12.46 15.30
N LEU A 146 -25.92 -12.29 16.15
CA LEU A 146 -24.52 -12.42 15.74
C LEU A 146 -24.12 -13.84 15.31
N THR A 147 -24.99 -14.84 15.49
CA THR A 147 -24.76 -16.24 15.08
C THR A 147 -24.92 -16.45 13.58
N ASP A 148 -25.73 -15.64 12.91
CA ASP A 148 -25.97 -15.75 11.47
C ASP A 148 -24.94 -14.94 10.67
N HIS A 149 -24.72 -13.70 11.11
CA HIS A 149 -23.80 -12.74 10.50
C HIS A 149 -23.38 -11.66 11.51
N ILE A 150 -22.25 -11.02 11.25
CA ILE A 150 -21.81 -9.83 11.96
C ILE A 150 -21.51 -8.73 10.94
N ASP A 151 -22.29 -7.67 10.99
CA ASP A 151 -22.09 -6.43 10.24
C ASP A 151 -21.66 -5.33 11.22
N VAL A 152 -20.40 -4.92 11.14
CA VAL A 152 -19.85 -3.80 11.90
C VAL A 152 -19.62 -2.63 10.97
N GLN A 153 -20.15 -1.46 11.33
CA GLN A 153 -19.85 -0.19 10.67
C GLN A 153 -19.37 0.82 11.71
N ALA A 154 -18.09 1.18 11.69
CA ALA A 154 -17.58 2.27 12.49
C ALA A 154 -17.47 3.53 11.63
N ARG A 155 -17.91 4.68 12.13
CA ARG A 155 -17.82 5.99 11.47
C ARG A 155 -17.36 7.07 12.45
N VAL A 156 -16.46 7.94 12.01
CA VAL A 156 -16.04 9.14 12.75
C VAL A 156 -16.95 10.29 12.35
N LEU A 157 -17.60 10.94 13.31
CA LEU A 157 -18.43 12.12 13.04
C LEU A 157 -17.54 13.32 12.71
N GLN A 158 -17.81 14.01 11.60
CA GLN A 158 -16.97 15.12 11.13
C GLN A 158 -16.98 16.31 12.11
N ASP A 159 -18.14 16.57 12.73
CA ASP A 159 -18.38 17.77 13.54
C ASP A 159 -18.20 17.55 15.06
N THR A 160 -17.99 16.31 15.51
CA THR A 160 -17.80 16.00 16.94
C THR A 160 -16.58 15.12 17.17
N ASN A 161 -16.13 15.01 18.42
CA ASN A 161 -15.06 14.06 18.81
C ASN A 161 -15.58 12.63 19.03
N ASP A 162 -16.77 12.32 18.52
CA ASP A 162 -17.42 11.04 18.75
C ASP A 162 -17.27 10.12 17.54
N SER A 163 -17.15 8.82 17.81
CA SER A 163 -17.30 7.78 16.80
C SER A 163 -18.62 7.05 17.04
N ILE A 164 -19.24 6.62 15.95
CA ILE A 164 -20.40 5.74 15.96
C ILE A 164 -19.94 4.37 15.51
N ILE A 165 -20.24 3.34 16.28
CA ILE A 165 -20.10 1.95 15.87
C ILE A 165 -21.51 1.36 15.76
N GLN A 166 -21.87 0.84 14.61
CA GLN A 166 -23.08 0.06 14.42
C GLN A 166 -22.70 -1.42 14.35
N VAL A 167 -23.44 -2.26 15.07
CA VAL A 167 -23.32 -3.72 15.00
C VAL A 167 -24.70 -4.27 14.67
N ASN A 168 -24.85 -4.92 13.53
CA ASN A 168 -26.12 -5.46 13.01
C ASN A 168 -27.27 -4.42 13.10
N GLY A 169 -26.98 -3.16 12.76
CA GLY A 169 -27.92 -2.04 12.80
C GLY A 169 -28.10 -1.36 14.16
N ALA A 170 -27.58 -1.93 15.26
CA ALA A 170 -27.63 -1.29 16.58
C ALA A 170 -26.45 -0.33 16.79
N GLN A 171 -26.76 0.89 17.24
CA GLN A 171 -25.80 1.99 17.27
C GLN A 171 -25.19 2.23 18.66
N ILE A 172 -23.88 2.15 18.78
CA ILE A 172 -23.08 2.47 19.96
C ILE A 172 -22.32 3.76 19.69
N LYS A 173 -22.47 4.76 20.56
CA LYS A 173 -21.73 6.03 20.47
C LYS A 173 -20.53 5.99 21.42
N LEU A 174 -19.33 6.16 20.89
CA LEU A 174 -18.10 6.26 21.66
C LEU A 174 -17.62 7.72 21.69
N PRO A 175 -17.35 8.30 22.88
CA PRO A 175 -16.87 9.67 23.01
C PRO A 175 -15.35 9.76 22.75
N ALA A 176 -14.89 9.14 21.67
CA ALA A 176 -13.52 9.16 21.22
C ALA A 176 -13.47 9.02 19.69
N ARG A 177 -12.54 9.72 19.03
CA ARG A 177 -12.28 9.57 17.60
C ARG A 177 -11.37 8.37 17.36
N LEU A 178 -11.86 7.39 16.61
CA LEU A 178 -11.04 6.31 16.07
C LEU A 178 -10.24 6.86 14.90
N TYR A 179 -9.08 7.45 15.18
CA TYR A 179 -8.16 7.92 14.13
C TYR A 179 -7.32 6.76 13.62
N HIS A 180 -7.54 6.37 12.37
CA HIS A 180 -6.57 5.56 11.62
C HIS A 180 -6.29 6.24 10.30
N ASN A 181 -5.02 6.32 9.91
CA ASN A 181 -4.62 6.95 8.67
C ASN A 181 -3.81 5.95 7.85
N VAL A 182 -4.44 5.34 6.85
CA VAL A 182 -3.87 4.18 6.15
C VAL A 182 -2.68 4.59 5.28
N LYS A 183 -2.65 5.81 4.73
CA LYS A 183 -1.51 6.31 3.94
C LYS A 183 -0.34 6.77 4.82
N LEU A 184 -0.61 7.33 6.01
CA LEU A 184 0.44 7.78 6.95
C LEU A 184 0.96 6.66 7.88
N HIS A 185 0.10 5.71 8.23
CA HIS A 185 0.36 4.62 9.16
C HIS A 185 0.28 3.25 8.49
N HIS A 186 0.51 3.19 7.17
CA HIS A 186 0.54 1.94 6.44
C HIS A 186 1.41 0.95 7.21
N SER A 187 0.81 -0.14 7.65
CA SER A 187 1.53 -1.27 8.23
C SER A 187 2.43 -1.83 7.14
N TYR A 188 3.73 -1.54 7.23
CA TYR A 188 4.75 -2.46 6.71
C TYR A 188 4.73 -3.80 7.48
N THR A 189 3.91 -3.90 8.54
CA THR A 189 3.68 -5.11 9.33
C THR A 189 2.67 -6.06 8.65
N SER A 190 3.07 -6.63 7.51
CA SER A 190 2.54 -7.93 7.06
C SER A 190 3.59 -8.79 6.34
N ARG A 191 4.82 -8.28 6.15
CA ARG A 191 6.02 -9.08 5.90
C ARG A 191 7.14 -8.50 6.76
N ILE A 192 7.48 -9.23 7.82
CA ILE A 192 8.73 -9.17 8.62
C ILE A 192 9.30 -7.76 8.81
N GLU A 193 9.21 -7.26 10.04
CA GLU A 193 9.91 -6.07 10.53
C GLU A 193 11.38 -6.03 10.09
N TYR A 194 11.66 -5.36 8.97
CA TYR A 194 12.90 -4.64 8.76
C TYR A 194 12.59 -3.17 9.06
N GLY A 195 12.53 -2.84 10.35
CA GLY A 195 12.19 -1.53 10.91
C GLY A 195 13.15 -0.38 10.58
N PHE A 196 13.81 -0.40 9.43
CA PHE A 196 14.66 0.70 8.98
C PHE A 196 14.57 0.78 7.45
N LEU A 197 13.57 1.49 6.93
CA LEU A 197 13.60 1.98 5.55
C LEU A 197 14.14 3.41 5.57
N SER A 198 15.14 3.68 4.74
CA SER A 198 15.64 5.01 4.44
C SER A 198 14.93 5.50 3.19
N VAL A 199 14.42 6.73 3.25
CA VAL A 199 13.68 7.36 2.15
C VAL A 199 14.54 8.46 1.55
N CYS A 200 14.67 8.46 0.22
CA CYS A 200 15.12 9.64 -0.52
C CYS A 200 14.00 10.09 -1.44
N SER A 201 13.77 11.39 -1.57
CA SER A 201 12.76 11.91 -2.47
C SER A 201 13.26 13.13 -3.23
N LEU A 202 12.79 13.28 -4.45
CA LEU A 202 12.92 14.50 -5.25
C LEU A 202 11.52 15.04 -5.48
N VAL A 203 11.22 16.20 -4.89
CA VAL A 203 9.97 16.92 -5.08
C VAL A 203 10.30 18.26 -5.73
N HIS A 204 9.88 18.45 -6.98
CA HIS A 204 10.29 19.56 -7.83
C HIS A 204 11.82 19.70 -7.90
N ASN A 205 12.36 20.74 -7.27
CA ASN A 205 13.76 21.12 -7.24
C ASN A 205 14.37 20.93 -5.83
N ARG A 206 13.82 20.00 -5.05
CA ARG A 206 14.30 19.72 -3.69
C ARG A 206 14.47 18.24 -3.44
N VAL A 207 15.65 17.86 -2.96
CA VAL A 207 15.99 16.49 -2.59
C VAL A 207 15.92 16.34 -1.08
N THR A 208 15.16 15.37 -0.59
CA THR A 208 15.29 14.88 0.78
C THR A 208 16.18 13.65 0.75
N THR A 209 17.32 13.68 1.44
CA THR A 209 18.31 12.59 1.44
C THR A 209 17.90 11.47 2.39
N PHE A 210 18.59 10.32 2.32
CA PHE A 210 18.41 9.22 3.27
C PHE A 210 18.71 9.59 4.73
N ASN A 211 19.43 10.71 4.95
CA ASN A 211 19.73 11.28 6.26
C ASN A 211 18.66 12.29 6.73
N ALA A 212 17.52 12.38 6.03
CA ALA A 212 16.49 13.39 6.24
C ALA A 212 17.01 14.84 6.12
N ARG A 213 18.13 15.05 5.40
CA ARG A 213 18.62 16.38 5.06
C ARG A 213 17.89 16.86 3.80
N ALA A 214 17.63 18.16 3.74
CA ALA A 214 17.02 18.77 2.57
C ALA A 214 18.06 19.53 1.77
N VAL A 215 18.21 19.19 0.49
CA VAL A 215 19.13 19.82 -0.46
C VAL A 215 18.32 20.51 -1.55
N GLN A 216 18.58 21.79 -1.76
CA GLN A 216 17.99 22.53 -2.86
C GLN A 216 18.78 22.24 -4.15
N LEU A 217 18.12 21.73 -5.19
CA LEU A 217 18.73 21.53 -6.50
C LEU A 217 18.84 22.88 -7.22
N THR A 218 19.98 23.54 -7.02
CA THR A 218 20.45 24.63 -7.88
C THR A 218 21.14 24.05 -9.11
N ASP A 219 21.35 24.88 -10.14
CA ASP A 219 22.08 24.43 -11.34
C ASP A 219 23.51 23.99 -10.97
N THR A 220 24.17 24.66 -10.02
CA THR A 220 25.50 24.27 -9.53
C THR A 220 25.52 22.86 -8.91
N VAL A 221 24.51 22.52 -8.11
CA VAL A 221 24.39 21.18 -7.50
C VAL A 221 24.05 20.16 -8.57
N ARG A 222 23.20 20.51 -9.54
CA ARG A 222 22.87 19.61 -10.66
C ARG A 222 24.11 19.29 -11.51
N ASP A 223 24.93 20.31 -11.79
CA ASP A 223 26.13 20.20 -12.62
C ASP A 223 27.21 19.29 -12.00
N GLU A 224 27.31 19.24 -10.66
CA GLU A 224 28.24 18.35 -9.96
C GLU A 224 27.93 16.86 -10.20
N TYR A 225 26.64 16.52 -10.36
CA TYR A 225 26.17 15.15 -10.56
C TYR A 225 25.74 14.89 -12.01
N ARG A 226 26.08 15.78 -12.93
CA ARG A 226 25.59 15.76 -14.31
C ARG A 226 26.26 14.67 -15.15
N VAL A 227 25.44 13.96 -15.92
CA VAL A 227 25.86 12.98 -16.92
C VAL A 227 25.02 13.22 -18.19
N ARG A 228 25.62 13.91 -19.17
CA ARG A 228 24.95 14.30 -20.44
C ARG A 228 23.68 15.13 -20.18
N ASP A 229 22.51 14.59 -20.54
CA ASP A 229 21.18 15.22 -20.43
C ASP A 229 20.41 14.72 -19.20
N SER A 230 21.14 14.28 -18.18
CA SER A 230 20.61 13.76 -16.93
C SER A 230 21.52 14.10 -15.76
N PHE A 231 21.04 13.91 -14.54
CA PHE A 231 21.88 13.97 -13.34
C PHE A 231 21.66 12.75 -12.45
N LEU A 232 22.72 12.32 -11.76
CA LEU A 232 22.70 11.19 -10.84
C LEU A 232 21.99 11.57 -9.54
N LEU A 233 20.79 11.03 -9.34
CA LEU A 233 20.08 11.18 -8.06
C LEU A 233 20.73 10.28 -7.00
N THR A 234 20.94 9.00 -7.32
CA THR A 234 21.67 8.08 -6.46
C THR A 234 22.11 6.82 -7.18
N ALA A 235 23.16 6.16 -6.67
CA ALA A 235 23.57 4.83 -7.09
C ALA A 235 24.09 4.02 -5.89
N ASP A 236 24.04 2.70 -6.03
CA ASP A 236 24.75 1.75 -5.17
C ASP A 236 26.23 1.75 -5.59
N CYS A 237 27.08 2.30 -4.73
CA CYS A 237 28.53 2.40 -4.90
C CYS A 237 29.28 1.25 -4.20
N SER A 238 28.60 0.15 -3.85
CA SER A 238 29.27 -1.05 -3.34
C SER A 238 30.08 -1.77 -4.41
N VAL A 239 30.82 -2.80 -4.00
CA VAL A 239 31.64 -3.64 -4.91
C VAL A 239 30.78 -4.38 -5.94
N ALA A 240 29.50 -4.60 -5.65
CA ALA A 240 28.53 -5.21 -6.56
C ALA A 240 27.28 -4.32 -6.67
N PRO A 241 27.32 -3.27 -7.51
CA PRO A 241 26.23 -2.31 -7.68
C PRO A 241 24.92 -2.95 -8.12
N LYS A 242 23.83 -2.62 -7.45
CA LYS A 242 22.50 -3.19 -7.72
C LYS A 242 21.48 -2.18 -8.25
N LEU A 243 21.76 -0.89 -8.16
CA LEU A 243 20.83 0.18 -8.50
C LEU A 243 21.57 1.46 -8.89
N ALA A 244 21.12 2.14 -9.94
CA ALA A 244 21.44 3.56 -10.17
C ALA A 244 20.21 4.28 -10.75
N ILE A 245 20.00 5.52 -10.34
CA ILE A 245 18.84 6.33 -10.72
C ILE A 245 19.35 7.68 -11.23
N PHE A 246 19.04 7.95 -12.50
CA PHE A 246 19.29 9.22 -13.16
C PHE A 246 17.97 9.91 -13.44
N VAL A 247 17.92 11.21 -13.21
CA VAL A 247 16.77 12.04 -13.54
C VAL A 247 17.09 12.76 -14.84
N LEU A 248 16.20 12.62 -15.83
CA LEU A 248 16.34 13.29 -17.10
C LEU A 248 16.08 14.79 -16.93
N ASP A 249 16.81 15.61 -17.67
CA ASP A 249 16.70 17.07 -17.59
C ASP A 249 15.26 17.55 -17.80
N GLU A 250 14.96 18.72 -17.22
CA GLU A 250 13.63 19.36 -17.29
C GLU A 250 12.49 18.49 -16.72
N GLY A 251 12.81 17.43 -15.97
CA GLY A 251 11.83 16.51 -15.42
C GLY A 251 11.14 15.64 -16.48
N LYS A 252 11.81 15.40 -17.62
CA LYS A 252 11.29 14.60 -18.73
C LYS A 252 11.01 13.15 -18.36
N GLY A 253 11.70 12.63 -17.35
CA GLY A 253 11.58 11.24 -16.98
C GLY A 253 12.70 10.76 -16.05
N VAL A 254 12.82 9.45 -15.97
CA VAL A 254 13.81 8.76 -15.14
C VAL A 254 14.46 7.62 -15.91
N GLN A 255 15.75 7.43 -15.68
CA GLN A 255 16.50 6.27 -16.14
C GLN A 255 16.99 5.47 -14.92
N ILE A 256 16.67 4.18 -14.87
CA ILE A 256 16.97 3.32 -13.72
C ILE A 256 17.74 2.10 -14.19
N TYR A 257 18.92 1.86 -13.61
CA TYR A 257 19.75 0.68 -13.85
C TYR A 257 19.54 -0.34 -12.72
N THR A 258 19.27 -1.59 -13.06
CA THR A 258 19.14 -2.71 -12.10
C THR A 258 19.19 -4.06 -12.81
N GLY A 259 19.67 -5.12 -12.14
CA GLY A 259 19.68 -6.49 -12.68
C GLY A 259 20.42 -6.65 -14.00
N GLY A 260 21.48 -5.88 -14.24
CA GLY A 260 22.20 -5.86 -15.51
C GLY A 260 21.45 -5.20 -16.69
N ASN A 261 20.29 -4.62 -16.43
CA ASN A 261 19.44 -3.92 -17.38
C ASN A 261 19.35 -2.43 -17.01
N TYR A 262 18.81 -1.63 -17.92
CA TYR A 262 18.27 -0.32 -17.58
C TYR A 262 16.91 -0.08 -18.24
N LEU A 263 16.15 0.80 -17.61
CA LEU A 263 14.87 1.26 -18.12
C LEU A 263 14.87 2.78 -18.23
N ILE A 264 14.17 3.29 -19.23
CA ILE A 264 13.89 4.71 -19.43
C ILE A 264 12.38 4.89 -19.46
N TYR A 265 11.89 5.79 -18.61
CA TYR A 265 10.48 6.16 -18.56
C TYR A 265 10.34 7.66 -18.70
N GLU A 266 9.66 8.08 -19.77
CA GLU A 266 9.38 9.48 -20.11
C GLU A 266 7.87 9.66 -20.26
N PRO A 267 7.16 10.02 -19.18
CA PRO A 267 5.74 10.35 -19.27
C PRO A 267 5.62 11.63 -20.10
N GLY A 268 4.96 11.54 -21.26
CA GLY A 268 4.85 12.63 -22.23
C GLY A 268 4.61 14.00 -21.58
N THR A 269 5.35 15.02 -22.02
CA THR A 269 5.47 16.33 -21.37
C THR A 269 4.24 17.24 -21.51
N ASN A 270 3.19 16.81 -22.22
CA ASN A 270 2.06 17.66 -22.59
C ASN A 270 0.79 17.27 -21.81
N ALA A 271 0.19 18.24 -21.12
CA ALA A 271 -1.09 18.09 -20.42
C ALA A 271 -2.28 17.67 -21.31
N THR A 272 -2.09 17.67 -22.63
CA THR A 272 -3.07 17.29 -23.65
C THR A 272 -2.85 15.90 -24.24
N GLU A 273 -1.70 15.27 -23.98
CA GLU A 273 -1.42 13.91 -24.45
C GLU A 273 -1.63 12.93 -23.30
N PRO A 274 -2.21 11.74 -23.56
CA PRO A 274 -2.33 10.72 -22.54
C PRO A 274 -0.94 10.38 -22.02
N VAL A 275 -0.80 10.33 -20.68
CA VAL A 275 0.45 9.91 -20.02
C VAL A 275 0.89 8.59 -20.66
N THR A 276 2.08 8.59 -21.23
CA THR A 276 2.66 7.41 -21.86
C THR A 276 2.90 6.37 -20.76
N THR A 277 2.34 5.19 -20.91
CA THR A 277 2.57 4.04 -20.02
C THR A 277 3.71 3.16 -20.53
N THR A 278 4.47 3.66 -21.51
CA THR A 278 5.52 2.91 -22.19
C THR A 278 6.85 3.11 -21.50
N VAL A 279 7.52 2.01 -21.19
CA VAL A 279 8.91 1.99 -20.72
C VAL A 279 9.81 1.42 -21.81
N ASN A 280 10.98 2.00 -21.99
CA ASN A 280 12.02 1.47 -22.86
C ASN A 280 13.02 0.68 -22.00
N ILE A 281 13.22 -0.60 -22.31
CA ILE A 281 14.20 -1.47 -21.66
C ILE A 281 15.41 -1.65 -22.59
N ASN A 282 16.60 -1.32 -22.08
CA ASN A 282 17.89 -1.46 -22.76
C ASN A 282 18.03 -0.76 -24.12
N ASP A 283 17.16 0.20 -24.47
CA ASP A 283 17.07 0.78 -25.83
C ASP A 283 16.69 -0.25 -26.92
N GLU A 284 16.19 -1.41 -26.52
CA GLU A 284 15.86 -2.52 -27.43
C GLU A 284 14.37 -2.85 -27.42
N GLN A 285 13.69 -2.65 -26.28
CA GLN A 285 12.31 -3.10 -26.10
C GLN A 285 11.42 -2.00 -25.52
N LEU A 286 10.38 -1.62 -26.28
CA LEU A 286 9.30 -0.76 -25.79
C LEU A 286 8.17 -1.62 -25.22
N ILE A 287 7.85 -1.40 -23.96
CA ILE A 287 6.83 -2.17 -23.23
C ILE A 287 5.74 -1.20 -22.76
N ASP A 288 4.52 -1.40 -23.24
CA ASP A 288 3.34 -0.73 -22.69
C ASP A 288 2.93 -1.40 -21.37
N LEU A 289 3.10 -0.70 -20.26
CA LEU A 289 2.80 -1.18 -18.92
C LEU A 289 1.30 -1.07 -18.57
N ARG A 290 0.43 -0.69 -19.52
CA ARG A 290 -1.01 -0.61 -19.28
C ARG A 290 -1.58 -1.98 -18.89
N ASN A 291 -1.86 -2.14 -17.60
CA ASN A 291 -2.33 -3.40 -16.98
C ASN A 291 -1.34 -4.58 -17.13
N ILE A 292 -0.06 -4.31 -17.35
CA ILE A 292 0.99 -5.31 -17.49
C ILE A 292 2.08 -5.03 -16.45
N VAL A 293 2.58 -6.09 -15.84
CA VAL A 293 3.78 -6.06 -14.99
C VAL A 293 4.92 -6.63 -15.81
N TYR A 294 5.94 -5.83 -16.08
CA TYR A 294 7.20 -6.34 -16.62
C TYR A 294 8.04 -6.87 -15.47
N GLN A 295 8.65 -8.04 -15.64
CA GLN A 295 9.60 -8.60 -14.69
C GLN A 295 10.82 -9.15 -15.41
N TYR A 296 11.96 -9.11 -14.74
CA TYR A 296 13.19 -9.72 -15.22
C TYR A 296 13.87 -10.49 -14.08
N PRO A 297 14.36 -11.72 -14.31
CA PRO A 297 14.15 -12.52 -15.53
C PRO A 297 12.66 -12.83 -15.80
N PRO A 298 12.26 -13.02 -17.07
CA PRO A 298 10.90 -13.45 -17.40
C PRO A 298 10.67 -14.88 -16.87
N ASP A 299 9.44 -15.16 -16.42
CA ASP A 299 8.96 -16.49 -16.03
C ASP A 299 9.58 -17.14 -14.77
N ASP A 300 10.49 -16.46 -14.07
CA ASP A 300 11.01 -16.93 -12.78
C ASP A 300 10.14 -16.50 -11.59
N GLU A 301 10.00 -17.38 -10.59
CA GLU A 301 9.38 -17.06 -9.29
C GLU A 301 10.21 -16.02 -8.52
N PHE A 302 11.54 -16.05 -8.72
CA PHE A 302 12.49 -15.10 -8.17
C PHE A 302 12.94 -14.14 -9.27
N TYR A 303 12.40 -12.92 -9.25
CA TYR A 303 12.77 -11.85 -10.16
C TYR A 303 13.83 -10.94 -9.54
N ASP A 304 14.71 -10.37 -10.36
CA ASP A 304 15.67 -9.34 -9.95
C ASP A 304 14.97 -7.99 -9.79
N PHE A 305 14.13 -7.63 -10.77
CA PHE A 305 13.30 -6.44 -10.69
C PHE A 305 11.96 -6.59 -11.42
N ARG A 306 10.98 -5.79 -11.02
CA ARG A 306 9.71 -5.64 -11.72
C ARG A 306 9.34 -4.17 -11.90
N VAL A 307 8.61 -3.90 -12.97
CA VAL A 307 8.20 -2.56 -13.40
C VAL A 307 6.72 -2.60 -13.74
N TYR A 308 5.95 -1.66 -13.19
CA TYR A 308 4.54 -1.53 -13.49
C TYR A 308 4.06 -0.09 -13.25
N ILE A 309 2.96 0.28 -13.89
CA ILE A 309 2.21 1.49 -13.57
C ILE A 309 1.09 1.08 -12.60
N ASP A 310 1.07 1.69 -11.43
CA ASP A 310 -0.01 1.44 -10.47
C ASP A 310 -1.30 2.18 -10.86
N ARG A 311 -2.33 2.08 -10.02
CA ARG A 311 -3.62 2.71 -10.29
C ARG A 311 -3.65 4.22 -10.03
N GLU A 312 -2.59 4.78 -9.45
CA GLU A 312 -2.44 6.21 -9.19
C GLU A 312 -1.59 6.92 -10.27
N ASP A 313 -1.36 6.22 -11.40
CA ASP A 313 -0.47 6.59 -12.51
C ASP A 313 0.99 6.79 -12.08
N VAL A 314 1.44 6.02 -11.08
CA VAL A 314 2.82 6.03 -10.60
C VAL A 314 3.58 4.87 -11.23
N LEU A 315 4.72 5.16 -11.85
CA LEU A 315 5.67 4.11 -12.23
C LEU A 315 6.34 3.57 -10.97
N VAL A 316 6.23 2.27 -10.74
CA VAL A 316 6.88 1.56 -9.64
C VAL A 316 7.90 0.59 -10.20
N VAL A 317 9.14 0.71 -9.72
CA VAL A 317 10.23 -0.24 -9.96
C VAL A 317 10.61 -0.87 -8.63
N GLU A 318 10.34 -2.16 -8.50
CA GLU A 318 10.80 -2.92 -7.33
C GLU A 318 12.05 -3.71 -7.69
N ASN A 319 13.08 -3.56 -6.88
CA ASN A 319 14.37 -4.20 -7.04
C ASN A 319 14.58 -5.21 -5.89
N GLN A 320 14.51 -6.49 -6.19
CA GLN A 320 14.71 -7.56 -5.22
C GLN A 320 16.19 -7.72 -4.84
N LEU A 321 17.13 -7.26 -5.67
CA LEU A 321 18.57 -7.43 -5.41
C LEU A 321 19.01 -6.70 -4.14
N ASN A 322 18.42 -5.55 -3.84
CA ASN A 322 18.69 -4.74 -2.64
C ASN A 322 17.42 -4.33 -1.88
N GLY A 323 16.26 -4.86 -2.26
CA GLY A 323 14.97 -4.53 -1.65
C GLY A 323 14.50 -3.08 -1.87
N ALA A 324 15.10 -2.36 -2.82
CA ALA A 324 14.72 -0.98 -3.10
C ALA A 324 13.41 -0.90 -3.89
N VAL A 325 12.64 0.16 -3.64
CA VAL A 325 11.45 0.49 -4.44
C VAL A 325 11.58 1.93 -4.91
N VAL A 326 11.59 2.13 -6.23
CA VAL A 326 11.57 3.44 -6.87
C VAL A 326 10.16 3.74 -7.33
N GLN A 327 9.67 4.93 -7.02
CA GLN A 327 8.39 5.44 -7.48
C GLN A 327 8.63 6.74 -8.24
N TYR A 328 8.13 6.82 -9.48
CA TYR A 328 8.10 8.05 -10.27
C TYR A 328 6.65 8.44 -10.48
N GLY A 329 6.23 9.46 -9.76
CA GLY A 329 4.86 9.93 -9.75
C GLY A 329 4.58 11.00 -10.81
N PRO A 330 3.32 11.43 -10.91
CA PRO A 330 2.93 12.59 -11.71
C PRO A 330 3.76 13.81 -11.32
N THR A 331 3.97 14.74 -12.27
CA THR A 331 4.73 15.98 -12.07
C THR A 331 6.23 15.81 -11.75
N GLY A 332 6.80 14.63 -12.02
CA GLY A 332 8.24 14.38 -11.89
C GLY A 332 8.70 14.16 -10.45
N ILE A 333 7.79 13.80 -9.54
CA ILE A 333 8.12 13.51 -8.14
C ILE A 333 8.72 12.10 -8.07
N ILE A 334 9.90 11.99 -7.46
CA ILE A 334 10.58 10.71 -7.27
C ILE A 334 10.60 10.37 -5.79
N ASN A 335 10.30 9.12 -5.46
CA ASN A 335 10.42 8.58 -4.12
C ASN A 335 11.16 7.24 -4.17
N LEU A 336 12.19 7.11 -3.35
CA LEU A 336 13.05 5.93 -3.26
C LEU A 336 13.00 5.41 -1.84
N LEU A 337 12.55 4.17 -1.72
CA LEU A 337 12.54 3.40 -0.48
C LEU A 337 13.69 2.40 -0.53
N LEU A 338 14.52 2.38 0.50
CA LEU A 338 15.68 1.51 0.57
C LEU A 338 15.81 0.91 1.98
N PRO A 339 16.09 -0.39 2.15
CA PRO A 339 16.49 -0.92 3.45
C PRO A 339 17.72 -0.17 3.98
N THR A 340 17.64 0.39 5.19
CA THR A 340 18.68 1.24 5.79
C THR A 340 20.04 0.57 5.89
N VAL A 341 20.10 -0.76 5.91
CA VAL A 341 21.36 -1.51 5.82
C VAL A 341 22.16 -1.19 4.55
N HIS A 342 21.49 -0.81 3.46
CA HIS A 342 22.11 -0.42 2.19
C HIS A 342 22.41 1.08 2.11
N LYS A 343 21.89 1.91 3.02
CA LYS A 343 22.06 3.37 2.98
C LYS A 343 23.54 3.79 2.91
N GLY A 344 24.41 3.14 3.68
CA GLY A 344 25.84 3.45 3.71
C GLY A 344 26.63 3.02 2.46
N GLN A 345 25.99 2.26 1.56
CA GLN A 345 26.55 1.83 0.28
C GLN A 345 26.13 2.76 -0.87
N MET A 346 25.18 3.65 -0.62
CA MET A 346 24.68 4.58 -1.64
C MET A 346 25.63 5.76 -1.82
N CYS A 347 25.57 6.36 -3.00
CA CYS A 347 26.27 7.59 -3.36
C CYS A 347 25.34 8.46 -4.23
N GLY A 348 25.76 9.69 -4.52
CA GLY A 348 24.93 10.68 -5.22
C GLY A 348 24.18 11.63 -4.28
N LEU A 349 23.29 12.45 -4.84
CA LEU A 349 22.51 13.47 -4.12
C LEU A 349 21.73 12.92 -2.92
N CYS A 350 21.17 11.71 -3.01
CA CYS A 350 20.45 11.09 -1.90
C CYS A 350 21.34 10.68 -0.71
N SER A 351 22.66 10.65 -0.90
CA SER A 351 23.64 10.21 0.09
C SER A 351 24.52 11.36 0.59
N ASP A 352 24.23 12.60 0.17
CA ASP A 352 25.20 13.69 0.25
C ASP A 352 25.73 13.91 1.68
N ARG A 353 27.06 13.98 1.72
CA ARG A 353 27.95 13.57 2.81
C ARG A 353 27.92 14.53 4.01
N GLU A 354 27.91 13.96 5.20
CA GLU A 354 29.00 14.11 6.19
C GLU A 354 29.28 12.76 6.84
#